data_AF-A0A0F9QAT9-F1
#
_entry.id   AF-A0A0F9QAT9-F1
#
_cell.length_a   1.000
_cell.length_b   1.000
_cell.length_c   1.000
_cell.angle_alpha   90.00
_cell.angle_beta   90.00
_cell.angle_gamma   90.00
#
_symmetry.space_group_name_H-M   'P 1'
#
loop_
_entity.id
_entity.type
_entity.pdbx_description
1 polymer ?
#
loop_
_entity_poly.entity_id
_entity_poly.type
_entity_poly.pdbx_seq_one_letter_code
_entity_poly.pdbx_strand_id
1 'polypeptide(L)'
;MNSKTYTKLVASIHDARTALSTRKSGDYANADYLSNFKRMHTLCKTLDIDPRRSPADCALFLLTLKLDRWTNLRSKGTAPQNEGVVDTVYDFHNYIDLGYACDIEG
;
A
#
# COMPACT_ATOMS: atom_id res chain seq x y z
N MET A 1 -7.87 -32.31 10.84
CA MET A 1 -8.97 -31.35 11.12
C MET A 1 -10.23 -31.85 10.42
N ASN A 2 -11.37 -31.97 11.11
CA ASN A 2 -12.61 -32.43 10.45
C ASN A 2 -13.31 -31.27 9.70
N SER A 3 -14.25 -31.60 8.82
CA SER A 3 -14.97 -30.62 7.98
C SER A 3 -15.64 -29.50 8.79
N LYS A 4 -16.30 -29.83 9.91
CA LYS A 4 -16.98 -28.84 10.78
C LYS A 4 -16.00 -27.87 11.44
N THR A 5 -14.84 -28.35 11.87
CA THR A 5 -13.77 -27.52 12.43
C THR A 5 -13.15 -26.62 11.36
N TYR A 6 -12.95 -27.15 10.15
CA TYR A 6 -12.42 -26.37 9.02
C TYR A 6 -13.37 -25.24 8.62
N THR A 7 -14.67 -25.51 8.45
CA THR A 7 -15.65 -24.47 8.08
C THR A 7 -15.71 -23.35 9.12
N LYS A 8 -15.66 -23.68 10.41
CA LYS A 8 -15.61 -22.67 11.49
C LYS A 8 -14.35 -21.81 11.45
N LEU A 9 -13.19 -22.43 11.18
CA LEU A 9 -11.93 -21.71 11.04
C LEU A 9 -11.96 -20.76 9.84
N VAL A 10 -12.47 -21.21 8.68
CA VAL A 10 -12.59 -20.36 7.49
C VAL A 10 -13.53 -19.18 7.74
N ALA A 11 -14.67 -19.41 8.40
CA ALA A 11 -15.61 -18.36 8.75
C ALA A 11 -14.97 -17.31 9.68
N SER A 12 -14.26 -17.73 10.75
CA SER A 12 -13.62 -16.79 11.66
C SER A 12 -12.50 -15.97 11.00
N ILE A 13 -11.72 -16.60 10.10
CA ILE A 13 -10.72 -15.89 9.30
C ILE A 13 -11.39 -14.88 8.37
N HIS A 14 -12.50 -15.25 7.73
CA HIS A 14 -13.25 -14.36 6.85
C HIS A 14 -13.76 -13.14 7.62
N ASP A 15 -14.40 -13.36 8.77
CA ASP A 15 -14.92 -12.28 9.61
C ASP A 15 -13.81 -11.33 10.08
N ALA A 16 -12.67 -11.89 10.52
CA ALA A 16 -11.51 -11.10 10.92
C ALA A 16 -10.94 -10.26 9.77
N ARG A 17 -10.86 -10.84 8.55
CA ARG A 17 -10.40 -10.13 7.34
C ARG A 17 -11.36 -9.02 6.93
N THR A 18 -12.66 -9.27 6.97
CA THR A 18 -13.70 -8.29 6.65
C THR A 18 -13.66 -7.13 7.65
N ALA A 19 -13.58 -7.42 8.95
CA ALA A 19 -13.43 -6.40 9.98
C ALA A 19 -12.15 -5.56 9.79
N LEU A 20 -11.03 -6.19 9.43
CA LEU A 20 -9.80 -5.47 9.11
C LEU A 20 -9.94 -4.58 7.87
N SER A 21 -10.56 -5.08 6.81
CA SER A 21 -10.80 -4.32 5.58
C SER A 21 -11.66 -3.09 5.85
N THR A 22 -12.70 -3.22 6.67
CA THR A 22 -13.58 -2.11 7.08
C THR A 22 -12.89 -1.10 8.00
N ARG A 23 -11.94 -1.53 8.85
CA ARG A 23 -11.13 -0.58 9.64
C ARG A 23 -10.15 0.19 8.76
N LYS A 24 -9.43 -0.53 7.90
CA LYS A 24 -8.46 0.08 6.97
C LYS A 24 -9.14 1.01 5.98
N SER A 25 -10.36 0.72 5.55
CA SER A 25 -11.07 1.65 4.70
C SER A 25 -11.23 3.01 5.36
N GLY A 26 -11.46 3.10 6.67
CA GLY A 26 -11.50 4.37 7.41
C GLY A 26 -10.24 5.25 7.26
N ASP A 27 -9.06 4.64 7.15
CA ASP A 27 -7.79 5.36 6.94
C ASP A 27 -7.71 6.00 5.54
N TYR A 28 -8.36 5.38 4.55
CA TYR A 28 -8.33 5.79 3.14
C TYR A 28 -9.60 6.51 2.68
N ALA A 29 -10.71 6.37 3.40
CA ALA A 29 -12.05 6.64 2.90
C ALA A 29 -12.49 8.10 3.02
N ASN A 30 -12.63 8.69 1.84
CA ASN A 30 -13.88 9.35 1.46
C ASN A 30 -14.86 8.23 0.97
N ALA A 31 -15.98 8.54 0.31
CA ALA A 31 -16.98 7.54 -0.12
C ALA A 31 -16.49 6.41 -1.07
N ASP A 32 -15.26 6.49 -1.62
CA ASP A 32 -14.68 5.51 -2.54
C ASP A 32 -13.52 4.71 -1.89
N TYR A 33 -13.83 3.47 -1.51
CA TYR A 33 -12.91 2.52 -0.88
C TYR A 33 -11.70 2.11 -1.74
N LEU A 34 -11.76 2.31 -3.06
CA LEU A 34 -10.69 1.97 -4.00
C LEU A 34 -9.94 3.20 -4.51
N SER A 35 -10.20 4.38 -3.94
CA SER A 35 -9.64 5.65 -4.40
C SER A 35 -8.11 5.67 -4.42
N ASN A 36 -7.44 5.02 -3.47
CA ASN A 36 -5.99 4.86 -3.44
C ASN A 36 -5.48 4.04 -4.64
N PHE A 37 -6.11 2.90 -4.95
CA PHE A 37 -5.73 2.07 -6.10
C PHE A 37 -5.94 2.79 -7.43
N LYS A 38 -7.06 3.51 -7.58
CA LYS A 38 -7.34 4.31 -8.79
C LYS A 38 -6.33 5.43 -8.98
N ARG A 39 -5.94 6.10 -7.89
CA ARG A 39 -4.93 7.16 -7.91
C ARG A 39 -3.54 6.60 -8.21
N MET A 40 -3.14 5.49 -7.59
CA MET A 40 -1.88 4.81 -7.91
C MET A 40 -1.84 4.35 -9.36
N HIS A 41 -2.90 3.74 -9.88
CA HIS A 41 -3.00 3.39 -11.31
C HIS A 41 -2.80 4.62 -12.21
N THR A 42 -3.39 5.76 -11.85
CA THR A 42 -3.22 7.01 -12.59
C THR A 42 -1.78 7.51 -12.51
N LEU A 43 -1.16 7.53 -11.33
CA LEU A 43 0.23 7.95 -11.14
C LEU A 43 1.20 7.07 -11.94
N CYS A 44 1.07 5.74 -11.85
CA CYS A 44 1.90 4.83 -12.62
C CYS A 44 1.74 5.05 -14.12
N LYS A 45 0.51 5.24 -14.61
CA LYS A 45 0.28 5.55 -16.03
C LYS A 45 0.87 6.89 -16.44
N THR A 46 0.78 7.92 -15.59
CA THR A 46 1.31 9.26 -15.86
C THR A 46 2.83 9.28 -15.89
N LEU A 47 3.48 8.51 -15.02
CA LEU A 47 4.93 8.43 -14.89
C LEU A 47 5.56 7.30 -15.72
N ASP A 48 4.76 6.55 -16.48
CA ASP A 48 5.16 5.35 -17.23
C ASP A 48 5.90 4.29 -16.38
N ILE A 49 5.38 4.01 -15.19
CA ILE A 49 5.91 2.98 -14.29
C ILE A 49 5.16 1.66 -14.54
N ASP A 50 5.87 0.60 -14.96
CA ASP A 50 5.34 -0.75 -15.11
C ASP A 50 6.17 -1.76 -14.30
N PRO A 51 5.71 -2.21 -13.12
CA PRO A 51 6.45 -3.16 -12.27
C PRO A 51 6.85 -4.48 -12.95
N ARG A 52 6.27 -4.82 -14.10
CA ARG A 52 6.63 -6.03 -14.87
C ARG A 52 7.85 -5.82 -15.76
N ARG A 53 8.24 -4.56 -16.01
CA ARG A 53 9.30 -4.16 -16.93
C ARG A 53 10.69 -4.41 -16.35
N SER A 54 10.92 -4.04 -15.09
CA SER A 54 12.22 -4.16 -14.44
C SER A 54 12.12 -4.12 -12.90
N PRO A 55 13.17 -4.53 -12.18
CA PRO A 55 13.31 -4.29 -10.75
C PRO A 55 13.27 -2.79 -10.38
N ALA A 56 13.84 -1.93 -11.23
CA ALA A 56 13.79 -0.48 -11.05
C ALA A 56 12.34 0.05 -11.10
N ASP A 57 11.53 -0.40 -12.05
CA ASP A 57 10.10 -0.03 -12.11
C ASP A 57 9.32 -0.57 -10.89
N CYS A 58 9.69 -1.74 -10.37
CA CYS A 58 9.16 -2.23 -9.09
C CYS A 58 9.49 -1.27 -7.93
N ALA A 59 10.72 -0.78 -7.85
CA ALA A 59 11.13 0.18 -6.82
C ALA A 59 10.42 1.53 -6.97
N LEU A 60 10.30 2.05 -8.20
CA LEU A 60 9.56 3.28 -8.50
C LEU A 60 8.08 3.20 -8.10
N PHE A 61 7.46 2.04 -8.29
CA PHE A 61 6.10 1.79 -7.82
C PHE A 61 5.97 1.90 -6.30
N LEU A 62 6.89 1.26 -5.56
CA LEU A 62 6.89 1.27 -4.08
C LEU A 62 7.20 2.67 -3.53
N LEU A 63 8.13 3.39 -4.17
CA LEU A 63 8.45 4.79 -3.88
C LEU A 63 7.21 5.68 -4.07
N THR A 64 6.52 5.55 -5.20
CA THR A 64 5.31 6.33 -5.50
C THR A 64 4.21 6.03 -4.49
N LEU A 65 4.06 4.78 -4.06
CA LEU A 65 3.11 4.39 -3.02
C LEU A 65 3.40 5.09 -1.68
N LYS A 66 4.68 5.19 -1.29
CA LYS A 66 5.07 5.89 -0.06
C LYS A 66 4.90 7.41 -0.16
N LEU A 67 5.16 8.00 -1.33
CA LEU A 67 4.87 9.42 -1.59
C LEU A 67 3.37 9.72 -1.48
N ASP A 68 2.52 8.87 -2.06
CA ASP A 68 1.07 8.98 -1.94
C ASP A 68 0.62 8.89 -0.47
N ARG A 69 1.15 7.93 0.27
CA ARG A 69 0.88 7.78 1.71
C ARG A 69 1.28 9.02 2.48
N TRP A 70 2.49 9.54 2.27
CA TRP A 70 2.98 10.72 2.96
C TRP A 70 2.09 11.94 2.69
N THR A 71 1.68 12.15 1.43
CA THR A 71 0.76 13.22 1.04
C THR A 71 -0.60 13.08 1.70
N ASN A 72 -1.14 11.85 1.78
CA ASN A 72 -2.40 11.58 2.48
C ASN A 72 -2.29 11.87 3.99
N LEU A 73 -1.19 11.49 4.64
CA LEU A 73 -0.95 11.77 6.05
C LEU A 73 -0.86 13.27 6.34
N ARG A 74 -0.23 14.03 5.45
CA ARG A 74 -0.11 15.50 5.58
C ARG A 74 -1.44 16.22 5.38
N SER A 75 -2.30 15.73 4.49
CA SER A 75 -3.55 16.40 4.09
C SER A 75 -4.74 16.09 4.98
N LYS A 76 -4.82 14.88 5.56
CA LYS A 76 -6.01 14.44 6.30
C LYS A 76 -6.07 14.86 7.77
N GLY A 77 -4.98 15.35 8.37
CA GLY A 77 -4.95 15.86 9.76
C GLY A 77 -5.31 14.82 10.84
N THR A 78 -5.62 13.59 10.47
CA THR A 78 -5.94 12.47 11.36
C THR A 78 -4.68 11.73 11.77
N ALA A 79 -4.59 11.38 13.05
CA ALA A 79 -3.48 10.60 13.57
C ALA A 79 -3.45 9.21 12.92
N PRO A 80 -2.34 8.80 12.29
CA PRO A 80 -2.23 7.46 11.71
C PRO A 80 -2.30 6.38 12.78
N GLN A 81 -3.11 5.34 12.56
CA GLN A 81 -3.20 4.21 13.49
C GLN A 81 -2.18 3.10 13.24
N ASN A 82 -1.70 2.96 12.00
CA ASN A 82 -0.95 1.77 11.56
C ASN A 82 0.45 2.06 10.98
N GLU A 83 0.65 3.23 10.37
CA GLU A 83 1.93 3.64 9.78
C GLU A 83 2.04 5.16 9.89
N GLY A 84 3.00 5.61 10.72
CA GLY A 84 3.24 7.02 11.00
C GLY A 84 4.04 7.72 9.92
N VAL A 85 4.16 9.06 10.02
CA VAL A 85 4.92 9.87 9.06
C VAL A 85 6.40 9.44 9.03
N VAL A 86 7.00 9.17 10.19
CA VAL A 86 8.41 8.77 10.29
C VAL A 86 8.66 7.45 9.56
N ASP A 87 7.85 6.43 9.83
CA ASP A 87 7.96 5.13 9.17
C ASP A 87 7.80 5.25 7.65
N THR A 88 6.80 6.03 7.20
CA THR A 88 6.58 6.29 5.78
C THR A 88 7.79 6.98 5.11
N VAL A 89 8.43 7.94 5.79
CA VAL A 89 9.60 8.65 5.25
C VAL A 89 10.83 7.73 5.19
N TYR A 90 11.05 6.90 6.21
CA TYR A 90 12.15 5.92 6.18
C TYR A 90 11.98 4.90 5.06
N ASP A 91 10.77 4.35 4.89
CA ASP A 91 10.48 3.46 3.77
C ASP A 91 10.67 4.14 2.41
N PHE A 92 10.29 5.42 2.30
CA PHE A 92 10.51 6.20 1.08
C PHE A 92 12.00 6.30 0.73
N HIS A 93 12.86 6.64 1.69
CA HIS A 93 14.30 6.65 1.50
C HIS A 93 14.85 5.27 1.13
N ASN A 94 14.44 4.22 1.85
CA ASN A 94 14.86 2.86 1.55
C ASN A 94 14.55 2.45 0.10
N TYR A 95 13.37 2.82 -0.43
CA TYR A 95 13.02 2.52 -1.81
C TYR A 95 13.75 3.40 -2.85
N ILE A 96 14.15 4.62 -2.50
CA ILE A 96 15.07 5.42 -3.34
C ILE A 96 16.40 4.68 -3.48
N ASP A 97 17.01 4.32 -2.36
CA ASP A 97 18.33 3.71 -2.35
C ASP A 97 18.33 2.35 -3.06
N LEU A 98 17.30 1.53 -2.81
CA LEU A 98 17.12 0.24 -3.48
C LEU A 98 16.83 0.41 -4.98
N GLY A 99 16.01 1.39 -5.36
CA GLY A 99 15.73 1.67 -6.77
C GLY A 99 16.98 2.06 -7.53
N TYR A 100 17.80 2.94 -6.94
CA TYR A 100 19.08 3.32 -7.53
C TYR A 100 20.06 2.15 -7.61
N ALA A 101 20.08 1.27 -6.61
CA ALA A 101 20.89 0.04 -6.68
C ALA A 101 20.45 -0.87 -7.84
N CYS A 102 19.14 -1.00 -8.09
CA CYS A 102 18.62 -1.75 -9.24
C CYS A 102 19.04 -1.13 -10.58
N ASP A 103 19.11 0.20 -10.68
CA ASP A 103 19.59 0.89 -11.89
C ASP A 103 21.09 0.68 -12.14
N ILE A 104 21.89 0.42 -11.10
CA ILE A 104 23.33 0.14 -11.21
C ILE A 104 23.59 -1.33 -11.57
N GLU A 105 22.81 -2.26 -11.01
CA GLU A 105 22.97 -3.70 -11.24
C GLU A 105 22.54 -4.11 -12.66
N GLY A 106 21.51 -3.46 -13.20
CA GLY A 106 20.94 -3.72 -14.53
C GLY A 106 21.77 -3.20 -15.69
#